data_AF-A0A7C2M382-F1
#
_entry.id   AF-A0A7C2M382-F1
#
_cell.length_a   1.000
_cell.length_b   1.000
_cell.length_c   1.000
_cell.angle_alpha   90.00
_cell.angle_beta   90.00
_cell.angle_gamma   90.00
#
_symmetry.space_group_name_H-M   'P 1'
#
loop_
_entity.id
_entity.type
_entity.pdbx_description
1 polymer ?
#
loop_
_entity_poly.entity_id
_entity_poly.type
_entity_poly.pdbx_seq_one_letter_code
_entity_poly.pdbx_strand_id
1 'polypeptide(L)' 'MEEAVTQKISVCWLRRDLRLFDNAALYHALKSEFPVLVVFIFDTEILKKLPQKKDKRVAFIHEQLK' A
#
# COMPACT_ATOMS: atom_id res chain seq x y z
N MET A 1 -29.72 -17.49 -3.12
CA MET A 1 -28.25 -17.42 -3.30
C MET A 1 -27.95 -16.00 -3.71
N GLU A 2 -27.25 -15.25 -2.87
CA GLU A 2 -26.85 -13.88 -3.17
C GLU A 2 -25.62 -13.97 -4.10
N GLU A 3 -25.76 -13.55 -5.34
CA GLU A 3 -24.64 -13.49 -6.28
C GLU A 3 -23.62 -12.50 -5.74
N ALA A 4 -22.38 -12.95 -5.56
CA ALA A 4 -21.29 -12.08 -5.14
C ALA A 4 -21.06 -11.02 -6.23
N VAL A 5 -21.35 -9.75 -5.91
CA VAL A 5 -21.10 -8.63 -6.81
C VAL A 5 -19.59 -8.50 -7.00
N THR A 6 -19.10 -8.81 -8.20
CA THR A 6 -17.69 -8.63 -8.55
C THR A 6 -17.49 -7.21 -9.04
N GLN A 7 -17.05 -6.33 -8.15
CA GLN A 7 -16.75 -4.94 -8.47
C GLN A 7 -15.27 -4.78 -8.87
N LYS A 8 -15.01 -4.06 -9.96
CA LYS A 8 -13.63 -3.67 -10.33
C LYS A 8 -13.12 -2.60 -9.35
N ILE A 9 -11.87 -2.74 -8.91
CA ILE A 9 -11.20 -1.80 -8.02
C ILE A 9 -9.84 -1.39 -8.60
N SER A 10 -9.38 -0.19 -8.25
CA SER A 10 -8.02 0.28 -8.52
C SER A 10 -7.15 0.07 -7.28
N VAL A 11 -6.02 -0.61 -7.41
CA VAL A 11 -5.10 -0.85 -6.29
C VAL A 11 -3.93 0.13 -6.37
N CYS A 12 -3.83 1.03 -5.41
CA CYS A 12 -2.70 1.94 -5.24
C CYS A 12 -1.72 1.36 -4.21
N TRP A 13 -0.67 0.69 -4.69
CA TRP A 13 0.35 0.10 -3.83
C TRP A 13 1.45 1.10 -3.46
N LEU A 14 1.38 1.63 -2.25
CA LEU A 14 2.42 2.45 -1.65
C LEU A 14 3.64 1.58 -1.29
N ARG A 15 4.81 2.01 -1.76
CA ARG A 15 6.10 1.34 -1.50
C ARG A 15 7.03 2.31 -0.75
N ARG A 16 8.08 2.80 -1.40
CA ARG A 16 9.03 3.75 -0.77
C ARG A 16 8.43 5.13 -0.51
N ASP A 17 7.38 5.48 -1.27
CA ASP A 17 6.67 6.75 -1.14
C ASP A 17 5.41 6.56 -0.30
N LEU A 18 5.53 6.78 1.01
CA LEU A 18 4.43 6.69 1.97
C LEU A 18 3.81 8.08 2.19
N ARG A 19 3.22 8.64 1.13
CA ARG A 19 2.53 9.93 1.16
C ARG A 19 1.19 9.85 0.44
N LEU A 20 0.17 10.49 1.03
CA LEU A 20 -1.16 10.66 0.43
C LEU A 20 -1.28 11.95 -0.38
N PHE A 21 -0.59 12.99 0.04
CA PHE A 21 -0.55 14.26 -0.67
C PHE A 21 0.57 14.24 -1.70
N ASP A 22 0.32 14.85 -2.86
CA ASP A 22 1.28 14.94 -3.97
C ASP A 22 1.82 13.56 -4.41
N ASN A 23 0.92 12.58 -4.52
CA ASN A 23 1.24 11.24 -4.99
C ASN A 23 0.60 11.02 -6.37
N ALA A 24 1.41 10.96 -7.42
CA ALA A 24 0.93 10.82 -8.80
C ALA A 24 0.13 9.53 -9.03
N ALA A 25 0.55 8.41 -8.43
CA ALA A 25 -0.16 7.14 -8.57
C ALA A 25 -1.54 7.21 -7.91
N LEU A 26 -1.62 7.77 -6.71
CA LEU A 26 -2.88 7.99 -6.01
C LEU A 26 -3.78 8.99 -6.76
N TYR A 27 -3.22 10.07 -7.30
CA TYR A 27 -3.94 11.04 -8.12
C TYR A 27 -4.61 10.37 -9.32
N HIS A 28 -3.86 9.59 -10.11
CA HIS A 28 -4.40 8.89 -11.26
C HIS A 28 -5.43 7.81 -10.86
N ALA A 29 -5.19 7.09 -9.75
CA ALA A 29 -6.15 6.11 -9.25
C ALA A 29 -7.49 6.76 -8.85
N LEU A 30 -7.44 7.89 -8.13
CA LEU A 30 -8.63 8.64 -7.71
C LEU A 30 -9.38 9.32 -8.86
N LYS A 31 -8.69 9.58 -9.98
CA LYS A 31 -9.32 10.06 -11.22
C LYS A 31 -9.98 8.96 -12.05
N SER A 32 -9.80 7.69 -11.70
CA SER A 32 -10.46 6.58 -12.36
C SER A 32 -11.92 6.42 -11.90
N GLU A 33 -12.69 5.62 -12.63
CA GLU A 33 -14.08 5.31 -12.29
C GLU A 33 -14.21 4.19 -11.24
N PHE A 34 -13.08 3.64 -10.77
CA PHE A 34 -13.05 2.50 -9.86
C PHE A 34 -12.74 2.93 -8.43
N PRO A 35 -13.39 2.32 -7.42
CA PRO A 35 -13.01 2.52 -6.03
C PRO A 35 -11.54 2.17 -5.81
N VAL A 36 -10.85 3.02 -5.05
CA VAL A 36 -9.41 2.93 -4.85
C VAL A 36 -9.10 2.25 -3.52
N LEU A 37 -8.35 1.16 -3.60
CA LEU A 37 -7.77 0.48 -2.45
C LEU A 37 -6.29 0.89 -2.33
N VAL A 38 -5.98 1.69 -1.32
CA VAL A 38 -4.60 2.07 -1.00
C VAL A 38 -4.01 1.01 -0.07
N VAL A 39 -2.87 0.43 -0.46
CA VAL A 39 -2.21 -0.63 0.32
C VAL A 39 -0.73 -0.37 0.50
N PHE A 40 -0.21 -0.78 1.65
CA PHE A 40 1.21 -0.94 1.90
C PHE A 40 1.47 -2.39 2.30
N ILE A 41 2.48 -3.04 1.72
CA ILE A 41 2.75 -4.46 1.91
C ILE A 41 4.14 -4.63 2.56
N PHE A 42 4.17 -5.27 3.73
CA PHE A 42 5.40 -5.76 4.34
C PHE A 42 5.84 -7.05 3.65
N ASP A 43 6.58 -6.90 2.55
CA ASP A 43 7.05 -8.02 1.74
C ASP A 43 8.12 -8.84 2.48
N THR A 44 7.83 -10.12 2.73
CA THR A 44 8.73 -11.02 3.46
C THR A 44 10.05 -11.27 2.72
N GLU A 45 10.07 -11.27 1.40
CA GLU A 45 11.29 -11.45 0.61
C GLU A 45 12.20 -10.21 0.68
N ILE A 46 11.64 -9.02 0.84
CA ILE A 46 12.40 -7.80 1.13
C ILE A 46 12.89 -7.82 2.58
N LEU A 47 12.02 -8.17 3.53
CA LEU A 47 12.37 -8.19 4.96
C LEU A 47 13.47 -9.21 5.28
N LYS A 48 13.48 -10.37 4.61
CA LYS A 48 14.54 -11.39 4.75
C LYS A 48 15.93 -10.89 4.35
N LYS A 49 16.02 -9.86 3.49
CA LYS A 49 17.29 -9.28 3.03
C LYS A 49 17.83 -8.23 3.99
N LEU A 50 17.08 -7.86 5.03
CA LEU A 50 17.55 -6.88 6.01
C LEU A 50 18.61 -7.52 6.91
N PRO A 51 19.70 -6.81 7.22
CA PRO A 51 20.81 -7.35 8.01
C PRO A 51 20.43 -7.59 9.48
N GLN A 52 19.37 -6.94 9.97
CA GLN A 52 18.92 -7.04 11.36
C GLN A 52 17.42 -7.30 11.43
N LYS A 53 17.01 -8.24 12.29
CA LYS A 53 15.58 -8.53 12.52
C LYS A 53 14.83 -7.36 13.17
N LYS A 54 15.53 -6.51 13.92
CA LYS A 54 14.99 -5.32 14.59
C LYS A 54 15.43 -4.04 13.87
N ASP A 55 15.25 -4.00 12.55
CA ASP A 55 15.60 -2.83 11.77
C ASP A 55 14.71 -1.63 12.15
N LYS A 56 15.33 -0.55 12.61
CA LYS A 56 14.62 0.66 13.07
C LYS A 56 13.76 1.28 11.97
N ARG A 57 14.11 1.10 10.69
CA ARG A 57 13.33 1.61 9.56
C ARG A 57 11.98 0.91 9.44
N VAL A 58 11.93 -0.39 9.74
CA VAL A 58 10.67 -1.17 9.71
C VAL A 58 9.75 -0.71 10.83
N ALA A 59 10.28 -0.53 12.04
CA ALA A 59 9.52 -0.01 13.17
C ALA A 59 8.96 1.39 12.88
N PHE A 60 9.79 2.28 12.33
CA PHE A 60 9.37 3.61 11.91
C PHE A 60 8.24 3.57 10.88
N ILE A 61 8.38 2.78 9.80
CA ILE A 61 7.33 2.64 8.79
C ILE A 61 6.03 2.13 9.39
N HIS A 62 6.09 1.12 10.26
CA HIS A 62 4.91 0.59 10.96
C HIS A 62 4.23 1.64 11.85
N GLU A 63 5.01 2.52 12.49
CA GLU A 63 4.47 3.64 13.28
C GLU A 63 3.77 4.69 12.41
N GLN A 64 4.28 4.97 11.20
CA GLN A 64 3.66 5.93 10.27
C GLN A 64 2.37 5.41 9.62
N LEU A 65 2.04 4.13 9.77
CA LEU A 65 0.83 3.49 9.22
C LEU A 65 -0.33 3.38 10.22
N LYS A 66 -0.14 3.81 11.47
CA LYS A 66 -1.20 3.91 12.49
C LYS A 66 -2.03 5.17 12.30
#